data_AF-A0A7Y5QBD2-F1
#
_entry.id   AF-A0A7Y5QBD2-F1
#
_cell.length_a   1.000
_cell.length_b   1.000
_cell.length_c   1.000
_cell.angle_alpha   90.00
_cell.angle_beta   90.00
_cell.angle_gamma   90.00
#
_symmetry.space_group_name_H-M   'P 1'
#
loop_
_entity.id
_entity.type
_entity.pdbx_description
1 polymer ?
#
loop_
_entity_poly.entity_id
_entity_poly.type
_entity_poly.pdbx_seq_one_letter_code
_entity_poly.pdbx_strand_id
1 'polypeptide(L)'
;MNKTLDRLSQIASAAHAVADLTRATLVYRFPVSADVFLYLHAVQSEVRVTRHDLREIAITSHLQPPFAWRIAAEQDDAAVYFVAIRKALLGFAASARFDVAVPRDCHLILKLEGVRLTLESVSDTVDLPGDL
;
A
#
# COMPACT_ATOMS: atom_id res chain seq x y z
N MET A 1 4.09 -23.58 0.88
CA MET A 1 4.18 -22.11 0.72
C MET A 1 2.90 -21.53 0.10
N ASN A 2 1.71 -21.96 0.56
CA ASN A 2 0.40 -21.49 0.07
C ASN A 2 -0.55 -21.11 1.22
N LYS A 3 -0.23 -21.48 2.47
CA LYS A 3 -1.13 -21.30 3.63
C LYS A 3 -1.11 -19.87 4.22
N THR A 4 -0.03 -19.12 4.02
CA THR A 4 0.13 -17.75 4.53
C THR A 4 -0.73 -16.76 3.72
N LEU A 5 -0.80 -16.95 2.40
CA LEU A 5 -1.63 -16.15 1.49
C LEU A 5 -3.14 -16.34 1.75
N ASP A 6 -3.58 -17.56 2.08
CA ASP A 6 -4.98 -17.83 2.44
C ASP A 6 -5.37 -17.22 3.80
N ARG A 7 -4.44 -17.19 4.76
CA ARG A 7 -4.65 -16.61 6.10
C ARG A 7 -4.75 -15.09 6.10
N LEU A 8 -3.97 -14.43 5.24
CA LEU A 8 -3.97 -12.98 5.05
C LEU A 8 -5.31 -12.40 4.63
N SER A 9 -6.20 -13.22 4.05
CA SER A 9 -7.56 -12.80 3.71
C SER A 9 -8.52 -12.68 4.90
N GLN A 10 -8.16 -13.20 6.09
CA GLN A 10 -9.06 -13.34 7.23
C GLN A 10 -8.91 -12.29 8.33
N ILE A 11 -7.88 -11.45 8.31
CA ILE A 11 -7.61 -10.47 9.38
C ILE A 11 -7.71 -9.06 8.81
N ALA A 12 -8.90 -8.46 8.93
CA ALA A 12 -9.12 -7.05 8.68
C ALA A 12 -8.90 -6.27 9.98
N SER A 13 -7.84 -5.46 10.06
CA SER A 13 -7.66 -4.52 11.17
C SER A 13 -8.60 -3.32 11.01
N ALA A 14 -9.11 -2.81 12.14
CA ALA A 14 -10.14 -1.78 12.19
C ALA A 14 -9.60 -0.39 11.83
N ALA A 15 -9.78 0.02 10.57
CA ALA A 15 -9.60 1.40 10.14
C ALA A 15 -10.79 2.27 10.60
N HIS A 16 -10.53 3.48 11.12
CA HIS A 16 -11.57 4.48 11.31
C HIS A 16 -12.01 5.00 9.92
N ALA A 17 -13.12 4.47 9.42
CA ALA A 17 -13.69 4.87 8.14
C ALA A 17 -14.68 6.03 8.34
N VAL A 18 -14.41 7.18 7.73
CA VAL A 18 -15.46 8.15 7.38
C VAL A 18 -15.94 7.74 5.99
N ALA A 19 -17.03 6.97 5.93
CA ALA A 19 -17.50 6.35 4.70
C ALA A 19 -18.68 7.14 4.10
N ASP A 20 -18.44 7.77 2.94
CA ASP A 20 -19.49 8.01 1.95
C ASP A 20 -19.54 6.78 1.02
N LEU A 21 -20.72 6.39 0.52
CA LEU A 21 -20.86 5.24 -0.41
C LEU A 21 -19.95 5.33 -1.66
N THR A 22 -19.50 6.53 -2.01
CA THR A 22 -18.68 6.83 -3.20
C THR A 22 -17.19 6.93 -2.91
N ARG A 23 -16.77 7.24 -1.68
CA ARG A 23 -15.37 7.49 -1.34
C ARG A 23 -15.05 7.08 0.09
N ALA A 24 -13.83 6.61 0.30
CA ALA A 24 -13.29 6.41 1.64
C ALA A 24 -11.82 6.80 1.68
N THR A 25 -11.42 7.36 2.82
CA THR A 25 -10.02 7.50 3.20
C THR A 25 -9.75 6.56 4.36
N LEU A 26 -8.83 5.61 4.17
CA LEU A 26 -8.39 4.67 5.20
C LEU A 26 -6.93 4.95 5.54
N VAL A 27 -6.61 5.05 6.83
CA VAL A 27 -5.25 5.31 7.29
C VAL A 27 -4.74 4.09 8.06
N TYR A 28 -3.61 3.55 7.61
CA TYR A 28 -2.90 2.45 8.25
C TYR A 28 -1.58 2.99 8.81
N ARG A 29 -1.25 2.63 10.05
CA ARG A 29 -0.03 3.05 10.73
C ARG A 29 0.65 1.84 11.35
N PHE A 30 1.94 1.71 11.09
CA PHE A 30 2.76 0.56 11.50
C PHE A 30 4.01 1.10 12.21
N PRO A 31 4.09 1.04 13.55
CA PRO A 31 5.32 1.34 14.26
C PRO A 31 6.41 0.33 13.86
N VAL A 32 7.61 0.78 13.53
CA VAL A 32 8.68 -0.09 12.99
C VAL A 32 10.03 0.19 13.64
N SER A 33 10.88 -0.85 13.69
CA SER A 33 12.30 -0.70 14.01
C SER A 33 13.09 -0.09 12.85
N ALA A 34 14.38 0.13 13.05
CA ALA A 34 15.31 0.46 11.95
C ALA A 34 15.42 -0.72 10.96
N ASP A 35 15.86 -0.41 9.74
CA ASP A 35 16.15 -1.36 8.65
C ASP A 35 14.99 -2.32 8.30
N VAL A 36 13.76 -1.81 8.36
CA VAL A 36 12.53 -2.57 8.04
C VAL A 36 12.24 -2.58 6.53
N PHE A 37 11.51 -3.59 6.07
CA PHE A 37 10.99 -3.64 4.70
C PHE A 37 9.53 -3.21 4.62
N LEU A 38 9.16 -2.49 3.56
CA LEU A 38 7.78 -2.36 3.10
C LEU A 38 7.62 -3.15 1.81
N TYR A 39 6.82 -4.20 1.85
CA TYR A 39 6.29 -4.84 0.65
C TYR A 39 4.94 -4.21 0.29
N LEU A 40 4.84 -3.61 -0.91
CA LEU A 40 3.60 -3.02 -1.41
C LEU A 40 3.21 -3.64 -2.75
N HIS A 41 2.05 -4.29 -2.79
CA HIS A 41 1.43 -4.75 -4.03
C HIS A 41 0.21 -3.90 -4.37
N ALA A 42 0.28 -3.16 -5.48
CA ALA A 42 -0.82 -2.33 -5.95
C ALA A 42 -1.13 -2.58 -7.42
N VAL A 43 -2.42 -2.55 -7.76
CA VAL A 43 -2.93 -2.82 -9.12
C VAL A 43 -3.86 -1.70 -9.56
N GLN A 44 -3.62 -1.15 -10.76
CA GLN A 44 -4.46 -0.13 -11.41
C GLN A 44 -4.76 1.10 -10.54
N SER A 45 -3.73 1.64 -9.89
CA SER A 45 -3.84 2.75 -8.93
C SER A 45 -2.75 3.81 -9.12
N GLU A 46 -2.79 4.83 -8.30
CA GLU A 46 -1.68 5.75 -8.07
C GLU A 46 -1.01 5.43 -6.73
N VAL A 47 0.32 5.41 -6.70
CA VAL A 47 1.12 5.25 -5.48
C VAL A 47 2.08 6.43 -5.39
N ARG A 48 2.04 7.14 -4.26
CA ARG A 48 2.97 8.22 -3.95
C ARG A 48 3.77 7.83 -2.73
N VAL A 49 5.09 7.80 -2.86
CA VAL A 49 5.97 7.47 -1.74
C VAL A 49 6.72 8.72 -1.29
N THR A 50 6.67 8.99 0.00
CA THR A 50 7.41 10.06 0.67
C THR A 50 8.29 9.48 1.78
N ARG A 51 9.46 10.08 2.00
CA ARG A 51 10.40 9.71 3.06
C ARG A 51 10.28 10.66 4.26
N HIS A 52 10.40 10.15 5.48
CA HIS A 52 10.42 10.95 6.70
C HIS A 52 11.32 10.36 7.79
N ASP A 53 11.46 11.08 8.91
CA ASP A 53 12.35 10.71 10.03
C ASP A 53 11.66 9.97 11.20
N LEU A 54 10.33 9.79 11.15
CA LEU A 54 9.57 9.02 12.15
C LEU A 54 9.79 7.51 11.99
N ARG A 55 9.72 6.76 13.12
CA ARG A 55 9.80 5.28 13.18
C ARG A 55 8.43 4.61 12.98
N GLU A 56 7.79 4.96 11.88
CA GLU A 56 6.46 4.47 11.52
C GLU A 56 6.35 4.36 9.99
N ILE A 57 5.66 3.37 9.46
CA ILE A 57 5.16 3.39 8.08
C ILE A 57 3.69 3.80 8.14
N ALA A 58 3.30 4.82 7.38
CA ALA A 58 1.92 5.28 7.28
C ALA A 58 1.42 5.17 5.83
N ILE A 59 0.26 4.54 5.64
CA ILE A 59 -0.37 4.40 4.32
C ILE A 59 -1.76 5.00 4.37
N THR A 60 -1.98 6.06 3.61
CA THR A 60 -3.30 6.68 3.43
C THR A 60 -3.88 6.24 2.09
N SER A 61 -4.97 5.48 2.14
CA SER A 61 -5.67 4.95 0.97
C SER A 61 -6.87 5.83 0.66
N HIS A 62 -6.88 6.48 -0.50
CA HIS A 62 -8.02 7.23 -1.03
C HIS A 62 -8.71 6.37 -2.09
N LEU A 63 -9.92 5.90 -1.80
CA LEU A 63 -10.61 4.90 -2.61
C LEU A 63 -11.90 5.47 -3.20
N GLN A 64 -12.16 5.18 -4.48
CA GLN A 64 -13.39 5.58 -5.15
C GLN A 64 -13.82 4.55 -6.23
N PRO A 65 -14.91 3.80 -6.05
CA PRO A 65 -15.60 3.55 -4.78
C PRO A 65 -14.86 2.52 -3.92
N PRO A 66 -14.99 2.55 -2.58
CA PRO A 66 -14.26 1.64 -1.68
C PRO A 66 -14.52 0.16 -1.94
N PHE A 67 -15.76 -0.22 -2.28
CA PHE A 67 -16.15 -1.62 -2.49
C PHE A 67 -15.48 -2.29 -3.71
N ALA A 68 -14.88 -1.49 -4.60
CA ALA A 68 -14.14 -1.96 -5.76
C ALA A 68 -12.73 -2.43 -5.40
N TRP A 69 -12.30 -2.32 -4.13
CA TRP A 69 -10.94 -2.62 -3.69
C TRP A 69 -10.93 -3.74 -2.66
N ARG A 70 -9.95 -4.65 -2.78
CA ARG A 70 -9.58 -5.60 -1.73
C ARG A 70 -8.25 -5.13 -1.16
N ILE A 71 -8.26 -4.76 0.12
CA ILE A 71 -7.07 -4.29 0.83
C ILE A 71 -6.79 -5.25 1.98
N ALA A 72 -5.53 -5.66 2.11
CA ALA A 72 -5.01 -6.42 3.24
C ALA A 72 -3.70 -5.78 3.69
N ALA A 73 -3.48 -5.73 5.01
CA ALA A 73 -2.25 -5.26 5.57
C ALA A 73 -1.87 -6.08 6.79
N GLU A 74 -0.60 -6.47 6.88
CA GLU A 74 -0.02 -7.22 7.99
C GLU A 74 1.37 -6.66 8.31
N GLN A 75 1.82 -6.86 9.53
CA GLN A 75 3.17 -6.55 9.97
C GLN A 75 3.72 -7.74 10.75
N ASP A 76 4.97 -8.09 10.47
CA ASP A 76 5.79 -8.97 11.29
C ASP A 76 7.04 -8.21 11.79
N ASP A 77 7.98 -8.93 12.41
CA ASP A 77 9.20 -8.33 12.97
C ASP A 77 10.15 -7.76 11.90
N ALA A 78 10.04 -8.20 10.65
CA ALA A 78 10.96 -7.84 9.57
C ALA A 78 10.35 -6.86 8.56
N ALA A 79 9.01 -6.87 8.40
CA ALA A 79 8.36 -6.15 7.32
C ALA A 79 6.92 -5.74 7.61
N VAL A 80 6.49 -4.71 6.88
CA VAL A 80 5.09 -4.37 6.66
C VAL A 80 4.69 -4.85 5.26
N TYR A 81 3.58 -5.55 5.17
CA TYR A 81 3.00 -6.02 3.92
C TYR A 81 1.69 -5.29 3.66
N PHE A 82 1.56 -4.63 2.51
CA PHE A 82 0.35 -3.94 2.10
C PHE A 82 -0.05 -4.38 0.69
N VAL A 83 -1.26 -4.92 0.55
CA VAL A 83 -1.78 -5.40 -0.73
C VAL A 83 -3.09 -4.70 -1.02
N ALA A 84 -3.18 -4.04 -2.18
CA ALA A 84 -4.38 -3.38 -2.67
C ALA A 84 -4.68 -3.77 -4.12
N ILE A 85 -5.71 -4.60 -4.30
CA ILE A 85 -6.09 -5.15 -5.60
C ILE A 85 -7.48 -4.64 -5.97
N ARG A 86 -7.59 -4.08 -7.17
CA ARG A 86 -8.89 -3.72 -7.76
C ARG A 86 -9.67 -4.99 -8.13
N LYS A 87 -10.93 -5.06 -7.70
CA LYS A 87 -11.87 -6.10 -8.11
C LYS A 87 -12.36 -5.82 -9.53
N ALA A 88 -12.41 -6.86 -10.37
CA ALA A 88 -13.07 -6.77 -11.67
C ALA A 88 -14.59 -6.67 -11.48
N LEU A 89 -15.14 -5.46 -11.61
CA LEU A 89 -16.56 -5.19 -11.53
C LEU A 89 -17.03 -4.61 -12.88
N LEU A 90 -18.00 -5.27 -13.52
CA LEU A 90 -18.56 -4.82 -14.79
C LEU A 90 -19.33 -3.50 -14.61
N GLY A 91 -19.07 -2.53 -15.47
CA GLY A 91 -19.81 -1.26 -15.51
C GLY A 91 -19.38 -0.20 -14.48
N PHE A 92 -18.31 -0.42 -13.71
CA PHE A 92 -17.84 0.52 -12.70
C PHE A 92 -16.42 1.03 -12.98
N ALA A 93 -16.29 2.35 -13.12
CA ALA A 93 -15.00 3.00 -13.00
C ALA A 93 -14.58 3.01 -11.53
N ALA A 94 -13.33 2.64 -11.25
CA ALA A 94 -12.77 2.75 -9.92
C ALA A 94 -11.34 3.30 -10.01
N SER A 95 -10.98 4.12 -9.03
CA SER A 95 -9.65 4.66 -8.83
C SER A 95 -9.25 4.50 -7.36
N ALA A 96 -7.94 4.45 -7.14
CA ALA A 96 -7.35 4.57 -5.83
C ALA A 96 -6.03 5.33 -5.91
N ARG A 97 -5.75 6.09 -4.85
CA ARG A 97 -4.43 6.65 -4.58
C ARG A 97 -3.96 6.17 -3.22
N PHE A 98 -2.72 5.71 -3.15
CA PHE A 98 -2.05 5.32 -1.91
C PHE A 98 -0.92 6.29 -1.65
N ASP A 99 -1.07 7.12 -0.62
CA ASP A 99 -0.01 7.99 -0.13
C ASP A 99 0.74 7.23 0.97
N VAL A 100 2.00 6.90 0.69
CA VAL A 100 2.85 5.98 1.45
C VAL A 100 4.00 6.78 2.05
N ALA A 101 3.96 7.02 3.34
CA ALA A 101 5.00 7.68 4.09
C ALA A 101 5.86 6.63 4.80
N VAL A 102 7.17 6.61 4.56
CA VAL A 102 8.09 5.62 5.14
C VAL A 102 9.31 6.27 5.79
N PRO A 103 9.95 5.60 6.77
CA PRO A 103 11.25 6.00 7.29
C PRO A 103 12.32 6.07 6.19
N ARG A 104 13.37 6.87 6.40
CA ARG A 104 14.47 7.01 5.43
C ARG A 104 15.24 5.71 5.18
N ASP A 105 15.40 4.89 6.22
CA ASP A 105 16.10 3.59 6.19
C ASP A 105 15.17 2.40 5.88
N CYS A 106 13.92 2.66 5.51
CA CYS A 106 12.99 1.61 5.09
C CYS A 106 13.30 1.14 3.65
N HIS A 107 13.46 -0.16 3.46
CA HIS A 107 13.62 -0.76 2.13
C HIS A 107 12.25 -0.97 1.47
N LEU A 108 12.11 -0.55 0.22
CA LEU A 108 10.85 -0.67 -0.53
C LEU A 108 10.91 -1.84 -1.51
N ILE A 109 9.95 -2.76 -1.41
CA ILE A 109 9.72 -3.83 -2.38
C ILE A 109 8.35 -3.58 -3.01
N LEU A 110 8.34 -3.10 -4.25
CA LEU A 110 7.12 -2.67 -4.92
C LEU A 110 6.73 -3.65 -6.03
N LYS A 111 5.56 -4.27 -5.91
CA LYS A 111 4.90 -5.03 -6.98
C LYS A 111 3.77 -4.19 -7.56
N LEU A 112 3.98 -3.61 -8.73
CA LEU A 112 3.10 -2.60 -9.30
C LEU A 112 2.58 -3.05 -10.67
N GLU A 113 1.26 -3.09 -10.85
CA GLU A 113 0.62 -3.55 -12.09
C GLU A 113 -0.31 -2.46 -12.65
N GLY A 114 0.10 -1.79 -13.73
CA GLY A 114 -0.67 -0.67 -14.30
C GLY A 114 -0.81 0.51 -13.33
N VAL A 115 0.23 0.76 -12.52
CA VAL A 115 0.25 1.80 -11.49
C VAL A 115 1.02 3.02 -11.96
N ARG A 116 0.54 4.22 -11.60
CA ARG A 116 1.35 5.43 -11.62
C ARG A 116 2.13 5.53 -10.31
N LEU A 117 3.45 5.39 -10.38
CA LEU A 117 4.34 5.56 -9.22
C LEU A 117 4.96 6.96 -9.21
N THR A 118 4.87 7.64 -8.07
CA THR A 118 5.62 8.87 -7.78
C THR A 118 6.51 8.62 -6.56
N LEU A 119 7.81 8.84 -6.71
CA LEU A 119 8.77 8.80 -5.61
C LEU A 119 9.24 10.23 -5.33
N GLU A 120 8.96 10.75 -4.15
CA GLU A 120 9.37 12.09 -3.76
C GLU A 120 10.69 12.06 -2.97
N SER A 121 11.58 13.01 -3.25
CA SER A 121 12.84 13.21 -2.51
C SER A 121 13.72 11.96 -2.45
N VAL A 122 13.89 11.29 -3.59
CA VAL A 122 14.83 10.18 -3.75
C VAL A 122 16.26 10.71 -3.65
N SER A 123 16.99 10.31 -2.62
CA SER A 123 18.38 10.72 -2.37
C SER A 123 19.40 9.65 -2.73
N ASP A 124 18.96 8.49 -3.20
CA ASP A 124 19.79 7.32 -3.47
C ASP A 124 19.31 6.61 -4.76
N THR A 125 19.83 5.42 -5.02
CA THR A 125 19.59 4.64 -6.23
C THR A 125 18.20 4.01 -6.23
N VAL A 126 17.55 4.00 -7.40
CA VAL A 126 16.31 3.26 -7.64
C VAL A 126 16.60 2.25 -8.74
N ASP A 127 16.61 0.96 -8.37
CA ASP A 127 16.75 -0.12 -9.34
C ASP A 127 15.38 -0.48 -9.92
N LEU A 128 15.26 -0.32 -11.23
CA LEU A 128 14.08 -0.70 -12.00
C LEU A 128 14.44 -1.88 -12.92
N PRO A 129 13.54 -2.86 -13.09
CA PRO A 129 13.78 -3.93 -14.05
C PRO A 129 13.85 -3.32 -15.47
N GLY A 130 14.71 -3.88 -16.32
CA GLY A 130 15.07 -3.30 -17.62
C GLY A 130 13.98 -3.35 -18.70
N ASP A 131 12.81 -3.93 -18.39
CA ASP A 131 11.69 -4.15 -19.31
C ASP A 131 10.49 -3.20 -19.09
N LEU A 132 10.70 -2.05 -18.42
CA LEU A 132 9.71 -0.99 -18.25
C LEU A 132 9.33 -0.26 -19.55
#